data_AF-S6DXG2-F1
#
_entry.id   AF-S6DXG2-F1
#
_cell.length_a   1.000
_cell.length_b   1.000
_cell.length_c   1.000
_cell.angle_alpha   90.00
_cell.angle_beta   90.00
_cell.angle_gamma   90.00
#
_symmetry.space_group_name_H-M   'P 1'
#
loop_
_entity.id
_entity.type
_entity.pdbx_description
1 polymer ?
#
loop_
_entity_poly.entity_id
_entity_poly.type
_entity_poly.pdbx_seq_one_letter_code
_entity_poly.pdbx_strand_id
1 'polypeptide(L)'
;DCAAAASNGEWSIANGGVANYKAYIDRIRHHLVAYSDLRVILVIEPDSLANMVTNMNVPKCQGAASTYRELTIYAMQRLNLPNVAMYLDAGHAGWLGWPANIQPAADLFANLYKDAGRPAAVRGLVTNVSNYNGWNLTSPPPYTSPNPNYDERRYVEAFAPLLQANGWNARFITDTGRSGKQPTGQIEWGNWCNSRGTGFGMRPTSNTNHELMDAFVWVKPGGESDGTSDTSAARYDRNCDSKAAMKPAREAGQWFRAYFEMLLTNANPPF
;
A
#
# COMPACT_ATOMS: atom_id res chain seq x y z
N ASP A 1 9.95 -0.16 -2.27
CA ASP A 1 11.01 -0.12 -1.22
C ASP A 1 12.35 0.52 -1.64
N CYS A 2 12.34 1.78 -2.06
CA CYS A 2 13.58 2.56 -2.19
C CYS A 2 14.08 3.12 -0.83
N ALA A 3 13.19 3.27 0.16
CA ALA A 3 13.52 3.80 1.49
C ALA A 3 13.71 2.72 2.57
N ALA A 4 13.41 1.45 2.28
CA ALA A 4 13.67 0.34 3.18
C ALA A 4 15.17 0.11 3.37
N ALA A 5 15.57 -0.42 4.54
CA ALA A 5 16.97 -0.75 4.81
C ALA A 5 17.48 -1.85 3.88
N ALA A 6 16.61 -2.81 3.56
CA ALA A 6 16.79 -3.82 2.53
C ALA A 6 15.48 -4.03 1.78
N SER A 7 15.57 -4.32 0.47
CA SER A 7 14.43 -4.67 -0.36
C SER A 7 14.54 -6.13 -0.79
N ASN A 8 13.41 -6.80 -0.92
CA ASN A 8 13.34 -8.16 -1.48
C ASN A 8 13.20 -8.16 -3.02
N GLY A 9 13.24 -6.98 -3.65
CA GLY A 9 13.14 -6.86 -5.11
C GLY A 9 14.28 -7.57 -5.84
N GLU A 10 13.93 -8.34 -6.86
CA GLU A 10 14.87 -9.14 -7.66
C GLU A 10 15.58 -8.34 -8.77
N TRP A 11 15.07 -7.16 -9.12
CA TRP A 11 15.64 -6.31 -10.17
C TRP A 11 16.23 -5.02 -9.63
N SER A 12 17.26 -4.53 -10.31
CA SER A 12 17.86 -3.22 -10.06
C SER A 12 17.92 -2.39 -11.34
N ILE A 13 17.82 -1.07 -11.21
CA ILE A 13 17.89 -0.15 -12.35
C ILE A 13 19.21 -0.33 -13.11
N ALA A 14 20.32 -0.48 -12.39
CA ALA A 14 21.65 -0.65 -12.96
C ALA A 14 21.82 -1.96 -13.76
N ASN A 15 21.04 -3.00 -13.47
CA ASN A 15 21.17 -4.32 -14.08
C ASN A 15 19.97 -4.64 -15.00
N GLY A 16 19.57 -3.68 -15.83
CA GLY A 16 18.51 -3.89 -16.82
C GLY A 16 17.09 -3.93 -16.26
N GLY A 17 16.87 -3.50 -15.01
CA GLY A 17 15.57 -3.61 -14.34
C GLY A 17 14.41 -2.93 -15.08
N VAL A 18 14.67 -1.84 -15.80
CA VAL A 18 13.65 -1.16 -16.63
C VAL A 18 13.12 -2.09 -17.73
N ALA A 19 14.02 -2.76 -18.45
CA ALA A 19 13.63 -3.68 -19.53
C ALA A 19 12.92 -4.92 -18.97
N ASN A 20 13.43 -5.48 -17.87
CA ASN A 20 12.83 -6.63 -17.19
C ASN A 20 11.40 -6.31 -16.71
N TYR A 21 11.21 -5.14 -16.08
CA TYR A 21 9.89 -4.73 -15.60
C TYR A 21 8.91 -4.51 -16.76
N LYS A 22 9.32 -3.90 -17.87
CA LYS A 22 8.45 -3.76 -19.05
C LYS A 22 8.05 -5.12 -19.62
N ALA A 23 8.99 -6.05 -19.75
CA ALA A 23 8.71 -7.42 -20.20
C ALA A 23 7.74 -8.16 -19.25
N TYR A 24 7.87 -7.95 -17.94
CA TYR A 24 6.95 -8.47 -16.93
C TYR A 24 5.52 -7.93 -17.12
N ILE A 25 5.37 -6.61 -17.26
CA ILE A 25 4.07 -5.98 -17.53
C ILE A 25 3.47 -6.46 -18.85
N ASP A 26 4.28 -6.58 -19.91
CA ASP A 26 3.83 -7.13 -21.20
C ASP A 26 3.34 -8.57 -21.07
N ARG A 27 4.00 -9.39 -20.24
CA ARG A 27 3.57 -10.76 -19.98
C ARG A 27 2.27 -10.81 -19.18
N ILE A 28 2.08 -9.93 -18.19
CA ILE A 28 0.80 -9.80 -17.49
C ILE A 28 -0.30 -9.41 -18.47
N ARG A 29 -0.08 -8.38 -19.31
CA ARG A 29 -1.05 -7.97 -20.33
C ARG A 29 -1.46 -9.14 -21.22
N HIS A 30 -0.50 -9.94 -21.67
CA HIS A 30 -0.77 -11.12 -22.50
C HIS A 30 -1.78 -12.07 -21.83
N HIS A 31 -1.62 -12.34 -20.53
CA HIS A 31 -2.57 -13.16 -19.78
C HIS A 31 -3.93 -12.48 -19.59
N LEU A 32 -3.97 -11.19 -19.27
CA LEU A 32 -5.23 -10.45 -19.08
C LEU A 32 -6.08 -10.37 -20.36
N VAL A 33 -5.44 -10.36 -21.53
CA VAL A 33 -6.12 -10.45 -22.83
C VAL A 33 -6.60 -11.88 -23.11
N ALA A 34 -5.77 -12.88 -22.81
CA ALA A 34 -6.12 -14.29 -23.00
C ALA A 34 -7.33 -14.71 -22.16
N TYR A 35 -7.46 -14.16 -20.95
CA TYR A 35 -8.57 -14.41 -20.02
C TYR A 35 -9.47 -13.17 -19.91
N SER A 36 -9.86 -12.60 -21.05
CA SER A 36 -10.64 -11.35 -21.11
C SER A 36 -12.09 -11.49 -20.62
N ASP A 37 -12.57 -12.73 -20.45
CA ASP A 37 -13.84 -13.08 -19.83
C ASP A 37 -13.81 -12.97 -18.29
N LEU A 38 -12.62 -12.95 -17.69
CA LEU A 38 -12.44 -12.72 -16.25
C LEU A 38 -12.21 -11.24 -15.96
N ARG A 39 -12.97 -10.70 -15.02
CA ARG A 39 -12.69 -9.37 -14.46
C ARG A 39 -11.51 -9.46 -13.49
N VAL A 40 -10.52 -8.58 -13.66
CA VAL A 40 -9.32 -8.55 -12.83
C VAL A 40 -9.15 -7.18 -12.19
N ILE A 41 -8.91 -7.16 -10.88
CA ILE A 41 -8.63 -5.94 -10.12
C ILE A 41 -7.16 -5.99 -9.71
N LEU A 42 -6.43 -4.90 -9.96
CA LEU A 42 -4.99 -4.80 -9.74
C LEU A 42 -4.69 -3.68 -8.74
N VAL A 43 -3.83 -4.01 -7.78
CA VAL A 43 -3.09 -3.02 -6.99
C VAL A 43 -1.76 -2.80 -7.69
N ILE A 44 -1.41 -1.54 -7.98
CA ILE A 44 -0.19 -1.20 -8.70
C ILE A 44 0.87 -0.70 -7.72
N GLU A 45 1.94 -1.48 -7.62
CA GLU A 45 3.23 -1.15 -6.97
C GLU A 45 3.11 -0.51 -5.57
N PRO A 46 2.75 -1.30 -4.54
CA PRO A 46 2.86 -0.87 -3.14
C PRO A 46 4.26 -0.32 -2.80
N ASP A 47 4.31 0.70 -1.93
CA ASP A 47 5.57 1.28 -1.45
C ASP A 47 6.48 1.81 -2.59
N SER A 48 5.86 2.33 -3.65
CA SER A 48 6.55 3.01 -4.75
C SER A 48 6.39 4.52 -4.68
N LEU A 49 5.27 5.05 -5.16
CA LEU A 49 5.03 6.49 -5.38
C LEU A 49 4.93 7.29 -4.10
N ALA A 50 4.46 6.69 -2.99
CA ALA A 50 4.45 7.36 -1.69
C ALA A 50 5.85 7.81 -1.25
N ASN A 51 6.91 7.06 -1.62
CA ASN A 51 8.29 7.47 -1.36
C ASN A 51 8.70 8.75 -2.10
N MET A 52 8.08 9.04 -3.25
CA MET A 52 8.38 10.25 -4.02
C MET A 52 7.81 11.51 -3.37
N VAL A 53 6.90 11.35 -2.40
CA VAL A 53 6.34 12.47 -1.62
C VAL A 53 7.24 12.80 -0.44
N THR A 54 7.70 11.80 0.31
CA THR A 54 8.36 12.04 1.62
C THR A 54 9.82 11.65 1.69
N ASN A 55 10.31 10.81 0.77
CA ASN A 55 11.62 10.14 0.90
C ASN A 55 12.60 10.55 -0.21
N MET A 56 12.38 11.69 -0.87
CA MET A 56 13.28 12.21 -1.92
C MET A 56 14.67 12.63 -1.41
N ASN A 57 14.83 12.74 -0.08
CA ASN A 57 16.13 12.90 0.56
C ASN A 57 16.93 11.59 0.65
N VAL A 58 16.31 10.43 0.40
CA VAL A 58 17.00 9.13 0.34
C VAL A 58 17.61 8.96 -1.05
N PRO A 59 18.94 8.82 -1.21
CA PRO A 59 19.59 8.78 -2.52
C PRO A 59 19.04 7.70 -3.46
N LYS A 60 18.70 6.52 -2.92
CA LYS A 60 18.08 5.43 -3.70
C LYS A 60 16.70 5.82 -4.23
N CYS A 61 15.89 6.53 -3.45
CA CYS A 61 14.58 7.02 -3.91
C CYS A 61 14.74 8.14 -4.94
N GLN A 62 15.62 9.10 -4.68
CA GLN A 62 15.90 10.18 -5.63
C GLN A 62 16.36 9.64 -6.99
N GLY A 63 17.29 8.68 -7.00
CA GLY A 63 17.79 8.05 -8.22
C GLY A 63 16.77 7.15 -8.92
N ALA A 64 15.78 6.62 -8.19
CA ALA A 64 14.72 5.79 -8.76
C ALA A 64 13.49 6.58 -9.23
N ALA A 65 13.34 7.85 -8.85
CA ALA A 65 12.11 8.61 -9.02
C ALA A 65 11.61 8.69 -10.47
N SER A 66 12.51 8.99 -11.42
CA SER A 66 12.16 9.03 -12.84
C SER A 66 11.75 7.66 -13.36
N THR A 67 12.43 6.60 -12.92
CA THR A 67 12.13 5.22 -13.30
C THR A 67 10.78 4.76 -12.73
N TYR A 68 10.49 5.05 -11.46
CA TYR A 68 9.20 4.73 -10.85
C TYR A 68 8.06 5.42 -11.60
N ARG A 69 8.22 6.71 -11.93
CA ARG A 69 7.23 7.44 -12.72
C ARG A 69 7.05 6.83 -14.11
N GLU A 70 8.14 6.57 -14.84
CA GLU A 70 8.08 5.97 -16.19
C GLU A 70 7.36 4.62 -16.18
N LEU A 71 7.77 3.72 -15.28
CA LEU A 71 7.27 2.36 -15.23
C LEU A 71 5.84 2.27 -14.70
N THR A 72 5.43 3.18 -13.81
CA THR A 72 4.01 3.30 -13.39
C THR A 72 3.15 3.73 -14.57
N ILE A 73 3.57 4.75 -15.34
CA ILE A 73 2.85 5.19 -16.55
C ILE A 73 2.75 4.04 -17.55
N TYR A 74 3.85 3.33 -17.77
CA TYR A 74 3.88 2.16 -18.64
C TYR A 74 2.87 1.09 -18.21
N ALA A 75 2.84 0.73 -16.92
CA ALA A 75 1.88 -0.23 -16.38
C ALA A 75 0.43 0.24 -16.56
N MET A 76 0.12 1.49 -16.20
CA MET A 76 -1.21 2.07 -16.38
C MET A 76 -1.69 2.04 -17.84
N GLN A 77 -0.82 2.40 -18.79
CA GLN A 77 -1.16 2.38 -20.21
C GLN A 77 -1.29 0.96 -20.75
N ARG A 78 -0.37 0.08 -20.36
CA ARG A 78 -0.28 -1.27 -20.91
C ARG A 78 -1.33 -2.22 -20.34
N LEU A 79 -1.80 -1.98 -19.13
CA LEU A 79 -2.85 -2.77 -18.48
C LEU A 79 -4.24 -2.11 -18.59
N ASN A 80 -4.38 -1.02 -19.35
CA ASN A 80 -5.67 -0.40 -19.67
C ASN A 80 -6.48 -1.29 -20.62
N LEU A 81 -7.20 -2.25 -20.03
CA LEU A 81 -8.03 -3.26 -20.72
C LEU A 81 -9.48 -3.20 -20.20
N PRO A 82 -10.50 -3.54 -21.01
CA PRO A 82 -11.91 -3.45 -20.61
C PRO A 82 -12.31 -4.32 -19.41
N ASN A 83 -11.61 -5.42 -19.17
CA ASN A 83 -11.84 -6.34 -18.05
C ASN A 83 -10.99 -6.03 -16.81
N VAL A 84 -10.23 -4.92 -16.81
CA VAL A 84 -9.29 -4.58 -15.74
C VAL A 84 -9.72 -3.32 -15.00
N ALA A 85 -9.58 -3.33 -13.67
CA ALA A 85 -9.58 -2.13 -12.83
C ALA A 85 -8.27 -2.03 -12.06
N MET A 86 -7.64 -0.85 -12.04
CA MET A 86 -6.38 -0.57 -11.38
C MET A 86 -6.55 0.46 -10.27
N TYR A 87 -5.88 0.21 -9.15
CA TYR A 87 -5.75 1.12 -8.02
C TYR A 87 -4.25 1.30 -7.73
N LEU A 88 -3.76 2.54 -7.83
CA LEU A 88 -2.36 2.83 -7.50
C LEU A 88 -2.19 2.90 -5.99
N ASP A 89 -1.11 2.33 -5.45
CA ASP A 89 -0.82 2.45 -4.03
C ASP A 89 -0.57 3.91 -3.63
N ALA A 90 -1.28 4.35 -2.60
CA ALA A 90 -1.19 5.70 -2.04
C ALA A 90 -0.78 5.69 -0.57
N GLY A 91 -0.01 4.69 -0.16
CA GLY A 91 0.41 4.54 1.23
C GLY A 91 -0.78 4.46 2.18
N HIS A 92 -0.79 5.27 3.23
CA HIS A 92 -1.83 5.25 4.26
C HIS A 92 -1.92 6.58 5.01
N ALA A 93 -2.91 6.72 5.89
CA ALA A 93 -3.20 7.93 6.66
C ALA A 93 -1.97 8.46 7.43
N GLY A 94 -1.26 7.58 8.13
CA GLY A 94 0.00 7.89 8.83
C GLY A 94 1.21 8.19 7.97
N TRP A 95 1.08 8.18 6.64
CA TRP A 95 2.17 8.49 5.71
C TRP A 95 1.83 9.69 4.83
N LEU A 96 0.88 9.55 3.90
CA LEU A 96 0.49 10.63 2.99
C LEU A 96 -0.69 11.45 3.53
N GLY A 97 -1.40 10.94 4.54
CA GLY A 97 -2.52 11.64 5.16
C GLY A 97 -2.12 12.79 6.09
N TRP A 98 -0.84 12.99 6.38
CA TRP A 98 -0.40 14.17 7.12
C TRP A 98 -0.71 15.47 6.34
N PRO A 99 -1.13 16.57 7.00
CA PRO A 99 -1.47 17.82 6.32
C PRO A 99 -0.37 18.37 5.40
N ALA A 100 0.90 18.17 5.76
CA ALA A 100 2.04 18.61 4.95
C ALA A 100 2.27 17.74 3.69
N ASN A 101 1.75 16.51 3.66
CA ASN A 101 2.04 15.52 2.62
C ASN A 101 0.87 15.33 1.64
N ILE A 102 -0.36 15.56 2.09
CA ILE A 102 -1.57 15.17 1.35
C ILE A 102 -1.76 15.97 0.05
N GLN A 103 -1.43 17.26 0.05
CA GLN A 103 -1.48 18.08 -1.17
C GLN A 103 -0.39 17.68 -2.18
N PRO A 104 0.90 17.59 -1.81
CA PRO A 104 1.93 17.06 -2.71
C PRO A 104 1.61 15.66 -3.27
N ALA A 105 1.01 14.79 -2.45
CA ALA A 105 0.55 13.49 -2.92
C ALA A 105 -0.54 13.65 -3.99
N ALA A 106 -1.52 14.53 -3.79
CA ALA A 106 -2.63 14.72 -4.73
C ALA A 106 -2.11 15.23 -6.07
N ASP A 107 -1.15 16.15 -6.04
CA ASP A 107 -0.51 16.68 -7.24
C ASP A 107 0.24 15.57 -7.99
N LEU A 108 1.04 14.75 -7.28
CA LEU A 108 1.77 13.63 -7.87
C LEU A 108 0.83 12.64 -8.58
N PHE A 109 -0.17 12.14 -7.87
CA PHE A 109 -1.08 11.10 -8.36
C PHE A 109 -1.96 11.60 -9.51
N ALA A 110 -2.51 12.81 -9.40
CA ALA A 110 -3.32 13.38 -10.46
C ALA A 110 -2.51 13.70 -11.72
N ASN A 111 -1.24 14.14 -11.58
CA ASN A 111 -0.37 14.37 -12.73
C ASN A 111 0.02 13.04 -13.39
N LEU A 112 0.39 12.00 -12.63
CA LEU A 112 0.62 10.66 -13.18
C LEU A 112 -0.58 10.14 -13.98
N TYR A 113 -1.79 10.29 -13.44
CA TYR A 113 -3.01 9.90 -14.13
C TYR A 113 -3.21 10.67 -15.46
N LYS A 114 -2.98 11.99 -15.45
CA LYS A 114 -3.01 12.81 -16.69
C LYS A 114 -1.97 12.37 -17.70
N ASP A 115 -0.73 12.20 -17.26
CA ASP A 115 0.43 11.87 -18.09
C ASP A 115 0.30 10.48 -18.72
N ALA A 116 -0.40 9.56 -18.04
CA ALA A 116 -0.76 8.25 -18.58
C ALA A 116 -1.89 8.31 -19.63
N GLY A 117 -2.51 9.47 -19.85
CA GLY A 117 -3.62 9.64 -20.78
C GLY A 117 -4.99 9.32 -20.18
N ARG A 118 -5.13 9.40 -18.85
CA ARG A 118 -6.39 9.14 -18.12
C ARG A 118 -7.04 7.80 -18.48
N PRO A 119 -6.30 6.67 -18.39
CA PRO A 119 -6.79 5.36 -18.80
C PRO A 119 -8.04 4.96 -18.01
N ALA A 120 -9.08 4.49 -18.71
CA ALA A 120 -10.38 4.16 -18.12
C ALA A 120 -10.31 3.03 -17.08
N ALA A 121 -9.34 2.12 -17.21
CA ALA A 121 -9.11 1.07 -16.22
C ALA A 121 -8.53 1.59 -14.89
N VAL A 122 -7.91 2.78 -14.86
CA VAL A 122 -7.38 3.37 -13.62
C VAL A 122 -8.53 4.00 -12.85
N ARG A 123 -9.05 3.22 -11.90
CA ARG A 123 -10.25 3.54 -11.14
C ARG A 123 -9.96 4.49 -9.98
N GLY A 124 -8.75 4.42 -9.42
CA GLY A 124 -8.41 5.23 -8.28
C GLY A 124 -7.15 4.78 -7.55
N LEU A 125 -7.21 4.81 -6.22
CA LEU A 125 -6.09 4.54 -5.33
C LEU A 125 -6.41 3.43 -4.33
N VAL A 126 -5.39 2.69 -3.90
CA VAL A 126 -5.50 1.79 -2.74
C VAL A 126 -4.75 2.38 -1.57
N THR A 127 -5.32 2.27 -0.37
CA THR A 127 -4.69 2.74 0.87
C THR A 127 -4.53 1.61 1.88
N ASN A 128 -3.64 1.83 2.86
CA ASN A 128 -3.36 0.94 3.99
C ASN A 128 -2.73 -0.41 3.61
N VAL A 129 -2.25 -0.58 2.38
CA VAL A 129 -1.63 -1.84 1.92
C VAL A 129 -0.52 -2.26 2.86
N SER A 130 -0.61 -3.48 3.38
CA SER A 130 0.36 -4.02 4.35
C SER A 130 0.49 -3.21 5.65
N ASN A 131 -0.44 -2.32 5.98
CA ASN A 131 -0.43 -1.57 7.23
C ASN A 131 -1.63 -1.96 8.11
N TYR A 132 -1.93 -1.17 9.14
CA TYR A 132 -2.79 -1.58 10.25
C TYR A 132 -3.81 -0.53 10.66
N ASN A 133 -3.99 0.54 9.88
CA ASN A 133 -4.88 1.64 10.28
C ASN A 133 -6.33 1.16 10.33
N GLY A 134 -7.09 1.66 11.29
CA GLY A 134 -8.54 1.51 11.30
C GLY A 134 -9.18 2.28 10.15
N TRP A 135 -10.39 1.87 9.75
CA TRP A 135 -11.16 2.62 8.74
C TRP A 135 -11.79 3.88 9.32
N ASN A 136 -12.65 3.75 10.35
CA ASN A 136 -13.45 4.85 10.89
C ASN A 136 -13.47 4.75 12.42
N LEU A 137 -12.46 5.32 13.06
CA LEU A 137 -12.25 5.26 14.51
C LEU A 137 -12.96 6.42 15.22
N THR A 138 -13.43 6.15 16.43
CA THR A 138 -14.07 7.14 17.31
C THR A 138 -13.06 7.95 18.12
N SER A 139 -11.88 7.39 18.38
CA SER A 139 -10.78 8.04 19.10
C SER A 139 -9.45 7.77 18.41
N PRO A 140 -8.54 8.75 18.32
CA PRO A 140 -7.22 8.55 17.74
C PRO A 140 -6.38 7.58 18.59
N PRO A 141 -5.80 6.52 18.01
CA PRO A 141 -4.74 5.77 18.68
C PRO A 141 -3.60 6.70 19.10
N PRO A 142 -2.93 6.49 20.25
CA PRO A 142 -1.94 7.45 20.76
C PRO A 142 -0.82 7.79 19.77
N TYR A 143 -0.35 6.80 19.02
CA TYR A 143 0.74 6.93 18.05
C TYR A 143 0.36 7.74 16.80
N THR A 144 -0.92 8.10 16.60
CA THR A 144 -1.33 8.93 15.44
C THR A 144 -1.24 10.42 15.71
N SER A 145 -1.07 10.83 16.97
CA SER A 145 -1.02 12.25 17.33
C SER A 145 0.24 12.93 16.75
N PRO A 146 0.16 14.19 16.26
CA PRO A 146 -1.02 15.07 16.21
C PRO A 146 -1.76 15.05 14.87
N ASN A 147 -1.68 13.97 14.07
CA ASN A 147 -2.31 13.93 12.74
C ASN A 147 -3.85 13.98 12.87
N PRO A 148 -4.53 14.97 12.26
CA PRO A 148 -6.00 15.00 12.25
C PRO A 148 -6.59 13.83 11.45
N ASN A 149 -5.86 13.31 10.46
CA ASN A 149 -6.27 12.18 9.63
C ASN A 149 -5.72 10.88 10.24
N TYR A 150 -6.22 10.51 11.43
CA TYR A 150 -5.71 9.37 12.20
C TYR A 150 -6.25 7.99 11.77
N ASP A 151 -7.15 7.95 10.79
CA ASP A 151 -7.68 6.74 10.18
C ASP A 151 -7.87 6.91 8.68
N GLU A 152 -8.16 5.80 8.00
CA GLU A 152 -8.23 5.77 6.54
C GLU A 152 -9.44 6.52 5.99
N ARG A 153 -10.56 6.57 6.71
CA ARG A 153 -11.73 7.34 6.29
C ARG A 153 -11.39 8.83 6.23
N ARG A 154 -10.80 9.38 7.30
CA ARG A 154 -10.41 10.80 7.34
C ARG A 154 -9.36 11.11 6.29
N TYR A 155 -8.42 10.20 6.07
CA TYR A 155 -7.45 10.35 4.99
C TYR A 155 -8.14 10.40 3.62
N VAL A 156 -8.99 9.43 3.28
CA VAL A 156 -9.71 9.37 2.00
C VAL A 156 -10.61 10.60 1.80
N GLU A 157 -11.38 11.00 2.82
CA GLU A 157 -12.26 12.18 2.79
C GLU A 157 -11.46 13.48 2.59
N ALA A 158 -10.27 13.60 3.18
CA ALA A 158 -9.39 14.75 2.98
C ALA A 158 -8.66 14.70 1.63
N PHE A 159 -8.39 13.51 1.08
CA PHE A 159 -7.57 13.34 -0.11
C PHE A 159 -8.34 13.49 -1.42
N ALA A 160 -9.55 12.92 -1.48
CA ALA A 160 -10.36 12.88 -2.70
C ALA A 160 -10.68 14.27 -3.29
N PRO A 161 -11.04 15.30 -2.50
CA PRO A 161 -11.31 16.64 -3.04
C PRO A 161 -10.08 17.26 -3.72
N LEU A 162 -8.87 16.98 -3.22
CA LEU A 162 -7.62 17.49 -3.80
C LEU A 162 -7.31 16.82 -5.15
N LEU A 163 -7.54 15.52 -5.25
CA LEU A 163 -7.42 14.78 -6.51
C LEU A 163 -8.45 15.27 -7.54
N GLN A 164 -9.69 15.50 -7.10
CA GLN A 164 -10.77 16.02 -7.93
C GLN A 164 -10.46 17.43 -8.45
N ALA A 165 -9.97 18.33 -7.59
CA ALA A 165 -9.52 19.67 -7.98
C ALA A 165 -8.41 19.60 -9.04
N ASN A 166 -7.57 18.57 -8.97
CA ASN A 166 -6.54 18.28 -9.96
C ASN A 166 -7.04 17.43 -11.15
N GLY A 167 -8.35 17.25 -11.33
CA GLY A 167 -8.94 16.63 -12.52
C GLY A 167 -9.02 15.11 -12.50
N TRP A 168 -8.94 14.48 -11.32
CA TRP A 168 -9.16 13.05 -11.15
C TRP A 168 -10.18 12.74 -10.05
N ASN A 169 -11.35 12.25 -10.46
CA ASN A 169 -12.38 11.74 -9.54
C ASN A 169 -12.05 10.30 -9.11
N ALA A 170 -10.95 10.13 -8.38
CA ALA A 170 -10.48 8.83 -7.92
C ALA A 170 -11.46 8.18 -6.94
N ARG A 171 -11.68 6.87 -7.10
CA ARG A 171 -12.28 6.02 -6.06
C ARG A 171 -11.20 5.36 -5.21
N PHE A 172 -11.60 4.72 -4.13
CA PHE A 172 -10.66 4.10 -3.20
C PHE A 172 -11.03 2.66 -2.89
N ILE A 173 -10.01 1.83 -2.69
CA ILE A 173 -10.11 0.59 -1.94
C ILE A 173 -9.13 0.67 -0.77
N THR A 174 -9.44 0.03 0.35
CA THR A 174 -8.60 0.11 1.54
C THR A 174 -8.33 -1.29 2.08
N ASP A 175 -7.06 -1.59 2.32
CA ASP A 175 -6.65 -2.82 2.98
C ASP A 175 -7.11 -2.80 4.44
N THR A 176 -7.81 -3.85 4.86
CA THR A 176 -8.31 -4.04 6.22
C THR A 176 -7.86 -5.37 6.81
N GLY A 177 -6.97 -6.09 6.11
CA GLY A 177 -6.56 -7.45 6.43
C GLY A 177 -5.98 -7.61 7.84
N ARG A 178 -5.36 -6.57 8.40
CA ARG A 178 -4.72 -6.60 9.73
C ARG A 178 -5.20 -5.48 10.66
N SER A 179 -6.36 -4.90 10.36
CA SER A 179 -6.87 -3.69 11.01
C SER A 179 -7.95 -3.93 12.06
N GLY A 180 -8.25 -5.19 12.44
CA GLY A 180 -9.39 -5.52 13.30
C GLY A 180 -9.27 -5.02 14.75
N LYS A 181 -8.07 -5.09 15.31
CA LYS A 181 -7.80 -4.62 16.68
C LYS A 181 -7.21 -3.21 16.66
N GLN A 182 -7.95 -2.28 17.27
CA GLN A 182 -7.59 -0.86 17.39
C GLN A 182 -7.76 -0.41 18.86
N PRO A 183 -6.81 0.37 19.42
CA PRO A 183 -5.49 0.65 18.87
C PRO A 183 -4.67 -0.65 18.71
N THR A 184 -3.71 -0.62 17.79
CA THR A 184 -2.76 -1.73 17.60
C THR A 184 -1.75 -1.78 18.76
N GLY A 185 -0.82 -2.74 18.74
CA GLY A 185 0.34 -2.74 19.64
C GLY A 185 1.53 -1.94 19.12
N GLN A 186 1.35 -1.08 18.11
CA GLN A 186 2.39 -0.16 17.65
C GLN A 186 2.77 0.82 18.77
N ILE A 187 4.06 1.12 18.87
CA ILE A 187 4.57 2.18 19.76
C ILE A 187 4.61 3.50 18.99
N GLU A 188 5.13 3.45 17.77
CA GLU A 188 5.14 4.55 16.80
C GLU A 188 4.37 4.13 15.55
N TRP A 189 3.70 5.08 14.89
CA TRP A 189 2.89 4.77 13.70
C TRP A 189 3.72 4.20 12.55
N GLY A 190 4.99 4.62 12.46
CA GLY A 190 5.97 4.10 11.49
C GLY A 190 6.46 2.68 11.78
N ASN A 191 6.06 2.03 12.87
CA ASN A 191 6.39 0.62 13.12
C ASN A 191 5.52 -0.30 12.24
N TRP A 192 5.97 -0.57 11.02
CA TRP A 192 5.22 -1.32 10.01
C TRP A 192 5.46 -2.84 10.06
N CYS A 193 6.60 -3.31 10.55
CA CYS A 193 6.99 -4.71 10.40
C CYS A 193 6.45 -5.63 11.51
N ASN A 194 5.69 -6.67 11.12
CA ASN A 194 5.16 -7.73 11.97
C ASN A 194 4.55 -7.19 13.28
N SER A 195 3.76 -6.11 13.21
CA SER A 195 3.36 -5.37 14.41
C SER A 195 2.49 -6.22 15.35
N ARG A 196 2.85 -6.22 16.65
CA ARG A 196 2.13 -6.90 17.73
C ARG A 196 0.76 -6.28 17.96
N GLY A 197 -0.13 -7.05 18.58
CA GLY A 197 -1.41 -6.54 19.07
C GLY A 197 -2.34 -6.09 17.95
N THR A 198 -2.19 -6.65 16.76
CA THR A 198 -3.09 -6.48 15.59
C THR A 198 -4.00 -7.70 15.46
N GLY A 199 -5.02 -7.60 14.59
CA GLY A 199 -6.04 -8.63 14.40
C GLY A 199 -6.60 -8.61 12.98
N PHE A 200 -7.09 -9.74 12.48
CA PHE A 200 -7.80 -9.76 11.19
C PHE A 200 -9.00 -8.80 11.24
N GLY A 201 -9.16 -7.96 10.21
CA GLY A 201 -10.17 -6.92 10.20
C GLY A 201 -11.48 -7.29 9.51
N MET A 202 -12.21 -6.24 9.10
CA MET A 202 -13.45 -6.37 8.32
C MET A 202 -13.20 -7.23 7.09
N ARG A 203 -14.12 -8.15 6.80
CA ARG A 203 -13.99 -9.03 5.62
C ARG A 203 -14.13 -8.22 4.33
N PRO A 204 -13.48 -8.63 3.22
CA PRO A 204 -13.60 -7.93 1.95
C PRO A 204 -15.06 -7.77 1.51
N THR A 205 -15.45 -6.56 1.11
CA THR A 205 -16.83 -6.25 0.71
C THR A 205 -16.90 -4.96 -0.12
N SER A 206 -17.80 -4.92 -1.10
CA SER A 206 -18.16 -3.69 -1.83
C SER A 206 -19.28 -2.91 -1.13
N ASN A 207 -19.88 -3.46 -0.08
CA ASN A 207 -20.91 -2.77 0.71
C ASN A 207 -20.24 -1.87 1.76
N THR A 208 -19.60 -0.80 1.29
CA THR A 208 -18.76 0.09 2.11
C THR A 208 -19.56 1.15 2.87
N ASN A 209 -20.79 1.44 2.42
CA ASN A 209 -21.62 2.56 2.87
C ASN A 209 -20.88 3.92 2.81
N HIS A 210 -19.95 4.09 1.87
CA HIS A 210 -19.17 5.30 1.72
C HIS A 210 -18.95 5.61 0.23
N GLU A 211 -19.34 6.79 -0.22
CA GLU A 211 -19.39 7.12 -1.66
C GLU A 211 -18.03 7.08 -2.35
N LEU A 212 -16.94 7.42 -1.66
CA LEU A 212 -15.58 7.40 -2.22
C LEU A 212 -15.00 5.98 -2.32
N MET A 213 -15.60 5.00 -1.66
CA MET A 213 -15.04 3.66 -1.49
C MET A 213 -15.73 2.63 -2.39
N ASP A 214 -14.96 2.01 -3.28
CA ASP A 214 -15.44 0.88 -4.08
C ASP A 214 -15.46 -0.43 -3.25
N ALA A 215 -14.48 -0.65 -2.36
CA ALA A 215 -14.42 -1.86 -1.51
C ALA A 215 -13.48 -1.74 -0.30
N PHE A 216 -13.77 -2.53 0.75
CA PHE A 216 -12.76 -3.00 1.69
C PHE A 216 -12.14 -4.29 1.15
N VAL A 217 -10.82 -4.41 1.25
CA VAL A 217 -10.06 -5.52 0.68
C VAL A 217 -9.03 -6.04 1.68
N TRP A 218 -8.54 -7.26 1.47
CA TRP A 218 -7.35 -7.79 2.16
C TRP A 218 -6.25 -7.90 1.10
N VAL A 219 -5.34 -6.92 1.07
CA VAL A 219 -4.26 -6.88 0.08
C VAL A 219 -3.07 -7.67 0.60
N LYS A 220 -2.60 -7.35 1.81
CA LYS A 220 -1.57 -8.15 2.49
C LYS A 220 -2.18 -9.39 3.12
N PRO A 221 -1.76 -10.61 2.74
CA PRO A 221 -2.22 -11.82 3.41
C PRO A 221 -1.67 -11.90 4.83
N GLY A 222 -2.57 -11.79 5.83
CA GLY A 222 -2.19 -11.91 7.22
C GLY A 222 -1.62 -13.28 7.54
N GLY A 223 -0.42 -13.32 8.13
CA GLY A 223 0.33 -14.54 8.40
C GLY A 223 1.56 -14.71 7.52
N GLU A 224 1.65 -14.02 6.39
CA GLU A 224 2.92 -13.87 5.66
C GLU A 224 3.77 -12.78 6.33
N SER A 225 5.00 -13.10 6.69
CA SER A 225 5.88 -12.16 7.38
C SER A 225 6.15 -10.90 6.54
N ASP A 226 6.33 -9.77 7.20
CA ASP A 226 6.77 -8.52 6.58
C ASP A 226 8.29 -8.46 6.42
N GLY A 227 9.04 -9.26 7.18
CA GLY A 227 10.51 -9.26 7.18
C GLY A 227 11.11 -9.98 8.39
N THR A 228 12.36 -10.40 8.23
CA THR A 228 13.09 -11.19 9.24
C THR A 228 13.51 -10.34 10.44
N SER A 229 13.45 -10.92 11.64
CA SER A 229 14.01 -10.32 12.85
C SER A 229 15.44 -10.79 13.15
N ASP A 230 16.02 -11.62 12.27
CA ASP A 230 17.42 -12.06 12.38
C ASP A 230 18.34 -10.94 11.93
N THR A 231 19.09 -10.36 12.86
CA THR A 231 20.00 -9.24 12.60
C THR A 231 21.22 -9.63 11.77
N SER A 232 21.47 -10.93 11.58
CA SER A 232 22.53 -11.45 10.71
C SER A 232 22.06 -11.69 9.27
N ALA A 233 20.75 -11.65 9.01
CA ALA A 233 20.20 -11.90 7.69
C ALA A 233 20.53 -10.77 6.71
N ALA A 234 20.83 -11.13 5.45
CA ALA A 234 21.22 -10.19 4.41
C ALA A 234 20.15 -9.10 4.11
N ARG A 235 18.88 -9.40 4.37
CA ARG A 235 17.74 -8.50 4.13
C ARG A 235 17.06 -8.03 5.42
N TYR A 236 17.82 -8.01 6.52
CA TYR A 236 17.36 -7.48 7.79
C TYR A 236 16.93 -6.01 7.66
N ASP A 237 15.73 -5.68 8.18
CA ASP A 237 15.28 -4.30 8.37
C ASP A 237 15.04 -4.05 9.87
N ARG A 238 15.60 -2.94 10.36
CA ARG A 238 15.53 -2.54 11.77
C ARG A 238 14.11 -2.42 12.32
N ASN A 239 13.11 -2.16 11.47
CA ASN A 239 11.70 -2.12 11.91
C ASN A 239 11.21 -3.49 12.37
N CYS A 240 11.74 -4.58 11.81
CA CYS A 240 11.40 -5.96 12.14
C CYS A 240 12.02 -6.45 13.47
N ASP A 241 12.97 -5.69 14.04
CA ASP A 241 13.51 -5.91 15.39
C ASP A 241 13.05 -4.85 16.41
N SER A 242 12.13 -3.96 16.03
CA SER A 242 11.56 -3.01 16.97
C SER A 242 10.85 -3.71 18.15
N LYS A 243 10.63 -2.99 19.25
CA LYS A 243 9.86 -3.51 20.41
C LYS A 243 8.40 -3.80 20.05
N ALA A 244 7.86 -3.13 19.04
CA ALA A 244 6.52 -3.36 18.52
C ALA A 244 6.40 -4.61 17.64
N ALA A 245 7.52 -5.13 17.09
CA ALA A 245 7.50 -6.27 16.17
C ALA A 245 7.42 -7.63 16.87
N MET A 246 6.60 -8.55 16.33
CA MET A 246 6.59 -9.96 16.72
C MET A 246 7.88 -10.65 16.29
N LYS A 247 8.43 -11.44 17.19
CA LYS A 247 9.72 -12.14 17.05
C LYS A 247 9.65 -13.53 17.68
N PRO A 248 10.43 -14.52 17.20
CA PRO A 248 11.28 -14.45 16.01
C PRO A 248 10.44 -14.48 14.72
N ALA A 249 10.75 -13.58 13.78
CA ALA A 249 10.10 -13.49 12.47
C ALA A 249 11.00 -14.09 11.38
N ARG A 250 10.36 -14.69 10.36
CA ARG A 250 11.04 -15.27 9.19
C ARG A 250 11.21 -14.22 8.09
N GLU A 251 11.88 -14.61 7.00
CA GLU A 251 11.99 -13.78 5.79
C GLU A 251 10.63 -13.29 5.30
N ALA A 252 10.61 -12.11 4.68
CA ALA A 252 9.39 -11.53 4.14
C ALA A 252 8.71 -12.50 3.15
N GLY A 253 7.38 -12.57 3.22
CA GLY A 253 6.56 -13.50 2.43
C GLY A 253 6.53 -14.94 2.96
N GLN A 254 7.43 -15.33 3.87
CA GLN A 254 7.34 -16.66 4.49
C GLN A 254 6.22 -16.71 5.53
N TRP A 255 5.65 -17.91 5.70
CA TRP A 255 4.62 -18.16 6.71
C TRP A 255 5.14 -17.93 8.14
N PHE A 256 4.47 -17.04 8.87
CA PHE A 256 4.73 -16.71 10.26
C PHE A 256 3.53 -17.15 11.12
N ARG A 257 3.53 -18.44 11.48
CA ARG A 257 2.46 -19.09 12.24
C ARG A 257 2.00 -18.34 13.49
N ALA A 258 2.93 -17.95 14.37
CA ALA A 258 2.56 -17.27 15.62
C ALA A 258 1.91 -15.90 15.37
N TYR A 259 2.29 -15.22 14.29
CA TYR A 259 1.65 -13.98 13.88
C TYR A 259 0.23 -14.23 13.36
N PHE A 260 0.05 -15.27 12.55
CA PHE A 260 -1.29 -15.69 12.10
C PHE A 260 -2.21 -16.03 13.29
N GLU A 261 -1.72 -16.80 14.27
CA GLU A 261 -2.48 -17.15 15.48
C GLU A 261 -2.87 -15.91 16.31
N MET A 262 -1.98 -14.91 16.40
CA MET A 262 -2.30 -13.62 17.01
C MET A 262 -3.39 -12.88 16.23
N LEU A 263 -3.29 -12.81 14.89
CA LEU A 263 -4.28 -12.16 14.05
C LEU A 263 -5.66 -12.80 14.20
N LEU A 264 -5.71 -14.13 14.30
CA LEU A 264 -6.93 -14.92 14.48
C LEU A 264 -7.56 -14.65 15.86
N THR A 265 -6.75 -14.68 16.91
CA THR A 265 -7.20 -14.42 18.29
C THR A 265 -7.79 -13.02 18.44
N ASN A 266 -7.20 -12.03 17.78
CA ASN A 266 -7.62 -10.63 17.83
C ASN A 266 -8.58 -10.24 16.70
N ALA A 267 -9.13 -11.21 15.95
CA ALA A 267 -9.95 -10.93 14.79
C ALA A 267 -11.21 -10.13 15.17
N ASN A 268 -11.52 -9.11 14.40
CA ASN A 268 -12.72 -8.30 14.56
C ASN A 268 -13.27 -7.88 13.18
N PRO A 269 -14.42 -8.43 12.75
CA PRO A 269 -15.23 -9.42 13.46
C PRO A 269 -14.50 -10.75 13.70
N PRO A 270 -14.83 -11.50 14.76
CA PRO A 270 -14.25 -12.82 15.01
C PRO A 270 -14.57 -13.80 13.86
N PHE A 271 -13.80 -14.89 13.75
CA PHE A 271 -14.03 -15.97 12.78
C PHE A 271 -15.01 -17.02 13.30
#